data_AF-A0A356L734-F1
#
_entry.id   AF-A0A356L734-F1
#
_cell.length_a   1.000
_cell.length_b   1.000
_cell.length_c   1.000
_cell.angle_alpha   90.00
_cell.angle_beta   90.00
_cell.angle_gamma   90.00
#
_symmetry.space_group_name_H-M   'P 1'
#
loop_
_entity.id
_entity.type
_entity.pdbx_description
1 polymer ?
#
loop_
_entity_poly.entity_id
_entity_poly.type
_entity_poly.pdbx_seq_one_letter_code
_entity_poly.pdbx_strand_id
1 'polypeptide(L)'
;MGSGIGYWRGIPAVIIGQEQGRTIETRQKHRFGMANPDGYRKAQRMMRLAEKFNLPLISLFDTAGAFAGREGEERGQSQAVAASM
;
A
#
# COMPACT_ATOMS: atom_id res chain seq x y z
N MET A 1 -1.48 -1.00 5.40
CA MET A 1 -1.05 -1.56 4.09
C MET A 1 -1.08 -3.08 4.18
N GLY A 2 -2.06 -3.70 3.54
CA GLY A 2 -2.14 -5.14 3.34
C GLY A 2 -1.33 -5.55 2.11
N SER A 3 -0.81 -6.77 2.12
CA SER A 3 -0.12 -7.34 0.96
C SER A 3 -0.12 -8.87 1.01
N GLY A 4 -0.29 -9.53 -0.13
CA GLY A 4 -0.31 -10.99 -0.23
C GLY A 4 -0.15 -11.49 -1.67
N ILE A 5 -0.17 -12.81 -1.82
CA ILE A 5 -0.18 -13.51 -3.12
C ILE A 5 -1.51 -14.26 -3.20
N GLY A 6 -2.15 -14.23 -4.36
CA GLY A 6 -3.40 -14.93 -4.60
C GLY A 6 -3.58 -15.26 -6.08
N TYR A 7 -4.78 -15.68 -6.46
CA TYR A 7 -5.14 -15.92 -7.85
C TYR A 7 -6.15 -14.89 -8.31
N TRP A 8 -5.91 -14.28 -9.46
CA TRP A 8 -6.85 -13.45 -10.18
C TRP A 8 -7.22 -14.13 -11.49
N ARG A 9 -8.48 -14.55 -11.61
CA ARG A 9 -8.99 -15.29 -12.79
C ARG A 9 -8.12 -16.51 -13.15
N GLY A 10 -7.65 -17.24 -12.14
CA GLY A 10 -6.77 -18.42 -12.30
C GLY A 10 -5.28 -18.09 -12.52
N ILE A 11 -4.90 -16.81 -12.59
CA ILE A 11 -3.51 -16.38 -12.78
C ILE A 11 -2.93 -15.99 -11.41
N PRO A 12 -1.76 -16.53 -10.99
CA PRO A 12 -1.11 -16.11 -9.76
C PRO A 12 -0.74 -14.63 -9.85
N ALA A 13 -1.08 -13.85 -8.83
CA ALA A 13 -0.86 -12.41 -8.80
C ALA A 13 -0.43 -11.96 -7.40
N VAL A 14 0.39 -10.92 -7.36
CA VAL A 14 0.71 -10.19 -6.12
C VAL A 14 -0.34 -9.10 -5.92
N ILE A 15 -0.91 -9.03 -4.73
CA ILE A 15 -1.96 -8.07 -4.39
C ILE A 15 -1.43 -7.18 -3.25
N ILE A 16 -1.49 -5.87 -3.43
CA ILE A 16 -1.19 -4.88 -2.39
C ILE A 16 -2.37 -3.91 -2.24
N GLY A 17 -2.54 -3.33 -1.06
CA GLY A 17 -3.59 -2.34 -0.87
C GLY A 17 -3.58 -1.66 0.49
N GLN A 18 -4.35 -0.59 0.59
CA GLN A 18 -4.64 0.05 1.86
C GLN A 18 -5.90 -0.58 2.46
N GLU A 19 -5.88 -0.79 3.78
CA GLU A 19 -7.04 -1.29 4.52
C GLU A 19 -7.42 -0.19 5.50
N GLN A 20 -8.56 0.45 5.26
CA GLN A 20 -9.05 1.55 6.10
C GLN A 20 -9.77 1.06 7.35
N GLY A 21 -10.28 -0.17 7.38
CA GLY A 21 -11.23 -0.63 8.41
C GLY A 21 -12.68 -0.24 8.08
N ARG A 22 -13.64 -1.10 8.46
CA ARG A 22 -15.06 -0.95 8.09
C ARG A 22 -15.93 -0.34 9.20
N THR A 23 -15.46 -0.34 10.44
CA THR A 23 -16.11 0.25 11.62
C THR A 23 -15.25 1.38 12.20
N ILE A 24 -15.82 2.20 13.08
CA ILE A 24 -15.06 3.29 13.72
C ILE A 24 -13.87 2.75 14.52
N GLU A 25 -14.05 1.67 15.29
CA GLU A 25 -12.93 1.10 16.07
C GLU A 25 -11.84 0.52 15.15
N THR A 26 -12.24 -0.17 14.08
CA THR A 26 -11.28 -0.73 13.13
C THR A 26 -10.58 0.38 12.34
N ARG A 27 -11.26 1.48 12.00
CA ARG A 27 -10.65 2.64 11.35
C ARG A 27 -9.58 3.29 12.22
N GLN A 28 -9.84 3.50 13.51
CA GLN A 28 -8.81 3.98 14.43
C GLN A 28 -7.61 3.03 14.50
N LYS A 29 -7.87 1.72 14.60
CA LYS A 29 -6.82 0.69 14.65
C LYS A 29 -5.97 0.65 13.37
N HIS A 30 -6.61 0.84 12.22
CA HIS A 30 -5.96 0.87 10.90
C HIS A 30 -5.50 2.27 10.47
N ARG A 31 -5.46 3.23 11.39
CA ARG A 31 -5.04 4.63 11.14
C ARG A 31 -5.77 5.27 9.95
N PHE A 32 -7.05 4.95 9.78
CA PHE A 32 -7.89 5.42 8.69
C PHE A 32 -7.31 5.12 7.29
N GLY A 33 -6.52 4.04 7.16
CA GLY A 33 -5.85 3.65 5.93
C GLY A 33 -4.59 4.45 5.58
N MET A 34 -4.17 5.38 6.44
CA MET A 34 -2.92 6.10 6.27
C MET A 34 -1.75 5.14 6.47
N ALA A 35 -0.99 4.91 5.39
CA ALA A 35 0.15 4.01 5.42
C ALA A 35 1.34 4.66 6.15
N ASN A 36 1.82 4.01 7.20
CA ASN A 36 3.12 4.35 7.81
C ASN A 36 4.28 3.95 6.87
N PRO A 37 5.50 4.49 7.07
CA PRO A 37 6.69 4.14 6.29
C PRO A 37 6.95 2.64 6.14
N ASP A 38 6.71 1.84 7.18
CA ASP A 38 6.88 0.38 7.13
C ASP A 38 5.88 -0.31 6.20
N GLY A 39 4.69 0.27 6.02
CA GLY A 39 3.69 -0.18 5.06
C GLY A 39 4.19 -0.02 3.62
N TYR A 40 4.82 1.12 3.31
CA TYR A 40 5.42 1.36 2.00
C TYR A 40 6.60 0.41 1.73
N ARG A 41 7.49 0.20 2.72
CA ARG A 41 8.59 -0.78 2.59
C ARG A 41 8.08 -2.20 2.32
N LYS A 42 7.01 -2.60 3.01
CA LYS A 42 6.36 -3.90 2.79
C LYS A 42 5.80 -4.00 1.36
N ALA A 43 5.17 -2.95 0.85
CA ALA A 43 4.64 -2.92 -0.51
C ALA A 43 5.76 -2.97 -1.57
N GLN A 44 6.82 -2.18 -1.41
CA GLN A 44 7.98 -2.21 -2.30
C GLN A 44 8.63 -3.60 -2.36
N ARG A 45 8.72 -4.30 -1.23
CA ARG A 45 9.21 -5.69 -1.21
C ARG A 45 8.33 -6.62 -2.06
N MET A 46 7.01 -6.45 -2.00
CA MET A 46 6.08 -7.25 -2.79
C MET A 46 6.10 -6.89 -4.28
N MET A 47 6.32 -5.62 -4.62
CA MET A 47 6.53 -5.18 -6.01
C MET A 47 7.77 -5.85 -6.61
N ARG A 48 8.91 -5.84 -5.89
CA ARG A 48 10.13 -6.55 -6.32
C ARG A 48 9.92 -8.06 -6.47
N LEU A 49 9.07 -8.65 -5.62
CA LEU A 49 8.71 -10.06 -5.73
C LEU A 49 7.90 -10.33 -7.00
N ALA A 50 6.91 -9.47 -7.29
CA ALA A 50 6.10 -9.57 -8.50
C ALA A 50 6.98 -9.49 -9.76
N GLU A 51 7.89 -8.52 -9.80
CA GLU A 51 8.87 -8.34 -10.88
C GLU A 51 9.76 -9.59 -11.04
N LYS A 52 10.35 -10.08 -9.94
CA LYS A 52 11.25 -11.25 -9.96
C LYS A 52 10.60 -12.51 -10.54
N PHE A 53 9.32 -12.71 -10.28
CA PHE A 53 8.57 -13.90 -10.72
C PHE A 53 7.68 -13.64 -11.93
N ASN A 54 7.80 -12.46 -12.55
CA ASN A 54 6.98 -12.02 -13.67
C ASN A 54 5.47 -12.20 -13.41
N LEU A 55 5.06 -11.93 -12.16
CA LEU A 55 3.68 -12.04 -11.72
C LEU A 55 2.96 -10.70 -11.92
N PRO A 56 1.69 -10.72 -12.36
CA PRO A 56 0.83 -9.54 -12.30
C PRO A 56 0.80 -8.93 -10.89
N LEU A 57 0.94 -7.60 -10.83
CA LEU A 57 0.77 -6.82 -9.60
C LEU A 57 -0.58 -6.10 -9.65
N ILE A 58 -1.43 -6.34 -8.65
CA ILE A 58 -2.72 -5.67 -8.47
C ILE A 58 -2.61 -4.76 -7.25
N SER A 59 -2.80 -3.45 -7.46
CA SER A 59 -2.80 -2.47 -6.37
C SER A 59 -4.20 -1.91 -6.13
N LEU A 60 -4.69 -2.07 -4.91
CA LEU A 60 -5.99 -1.56 -4.45
C LEU A 60 -5.78 -0.26 -3.68
N PHE A 61 -5.98 0.86 -4.37
CA PHE A 61 -5.92 2.19 -3.79
C PHE A 61 -7.31 2.62 -3.31
N ASP A 62 -7.54 2.45 -2.02
CA ASP A 62 -8.68 3.02 -1.30
C ASP A 62 -8.13 4.07 -0.34
N THR A 63 -7.88 5.27 -0.85
CA THR A 63 -7.50 6.45 -0.08
C THR A 63 -8.23 7.68 -0.62
N ALA A 64 -8.67 8.56 0.27
CA ALA A 64 -9.24 9.86 -0.09
C ALA A 64 -8.19 10.83 -0.70
N GLY A 65 -6.89 10.48 -0.66
CA GLY A 65 -5.77 11.28 -1.18
C GLY A 65 -4.48 11.08 -0.38
N ALA A 66 -3.38 11.72 -0.80
CA ALA A 66 -2.16 11.74 0.01
C ALA A 66 -2.38 12.55 1.31
N PHE A 67 -1.83 12.08 2.43
CA PHE A 67 -1.91 12.79 3.71
C PHE A 67 -1.17 14.14 3.61
N ALA A 68 -1.90 15.26 3.53
CA ALA A 68 -1.36 16.62 3.44
C ALA A 68 -1.19 17.23 4.84
N GLY A 69 -0.27 16.69 5.64
CA GLY A 69 0.11 17.23 6.96
C GLY A 69 1.57 17.69 6.98
N ARG A 70 1.90 18.69 7.81
CA ARG A 70 3.27 19.26 7.93
C ARG A 70 4.36 18.19 8.20
N GLU A 71 4.02 17.16 8.97
CA GLU A 71 4.89 16.00 9.24
C GLU A 71 5.17 15.13 8.00
N GLY A 72 4.26 15.11 7.01
CA GLY A 72 4.40 14.36 5.76
C GLY A 72 5.40 15.01 4.80
N GLU A 73 5.36 16.34 4.70
CA GLU A 73 6.33 17.14 3.93
C GLU A 73 7.75 17.01 4.50
N GLU A 74 7.92 17.17 5.82
CA GLU A 74 9.22 17.07 6.50
C GLU A 74 9.86 15.67 6.38
N ARG A 75 9.06 14.63 6.17
CA ARG A 75 9.53 13.25 5.99
C ARG A 75 9.68 12.82 4.52
N GLY A 76 9.54 13.75 3.57
CA GLY A 76 9.79 13.48 2.15
C GLY A 76 8.73 12.58 1.53
N GLN A 77 7.46 12.73 1.91
CA GLN A 77 6.35 11.96 1.36
C GLN A 77 6.28 12.05 -0.18
N SER A 78 6.65 13.20 -0.75
CA SER A 78 6.80 13.42 -2.19
C SER A 78 7.84 12.48 -2.83
N GLN A 79 8.99 12.28 -2.18
CA GLN A 79 10.05 11.38 -2.64
C GLN A 79 9.63 9.90 -2.51
N ALA A 80 8.92 9.55 -1.43
CA ALA A 80 8.44 8.18 -1.23
C ALA A 80 7.39 7.77 -2.27
N VAL A 81 6.54 8.71 -2.68
CA VAL A 81 5.57 8.53 -3.77
C VAL A 81 6.29 8.45 -5.13
N ALA A 82 7.24 9.35 -5.41
CA ALA A 82 8.01 9.35 -6.66
C ALA A 82 8.91 8.12 -6.83
N ALA A 83 9.42 7.53 -5.74
CA ALA A 83 10.21 6.30 -5.78
C ALA A 83 9.35 5.03 -5.87
N SER A 84 8.03 5.15 -5.76
CA SER A 84 7.09 4.02 -5.75
C SER A 84 6.14 4.02 -6.96
N MET A 85 6.27 4.99 -7.87
CA MET A 85 5.58 5.07 -9.16
C MET A 85 6.52 4.73 -10.32
#